data_AF-A0A9D2G4M4-F1
#
_entry.id   AF-A0A9D2G4M4-F1
#
_cell.length_a   1.000
_cell.length_b   1.000
_cell.length_c   1.000
_cell.angle_alpha   90.00
_cell.angle_beta   90.00
_cell.angle_gamma   90.00
#
_symmetry.space_group_name_H-M   'P 1'
#
loop_
_entity.id
_entity.type
_entity.pdbx_description
1 polymer ?
#
loop_
_entity_poly.entity_id
_entity_poly.type
_entity_poly.pdbx_seq_one_letter_code
_entity_poly.pdbx_strand_id
1 'polypeptide(L)'
;MEERIIEDEGRTIKVKRNALGGIEDATDGTAPYADVPEERADAADDVEINVDFPEEEYDESLVGLTPSQLERARAERERARQEAERERDKLTAEGEKALAARDYDAAERFFSQALMYDGESVPAQKGVWESRTQGFTDDAPFFIPENAEKLAEAPEEVRSYVLGRVEDRLRGAREGVLEELRPLRAAVRDAREARRGALWDNKHYYLVRTAVFGGAFVLFLVLMGIFSAFLLRTRGSWPVIGMAVCGAIALIALVFLIVFLRGLVFALRLCADNEKDESTEDGRRLAVLERELACLDLVLGDKGPDPDEES
;
A
#
# COMPACT_ATOMS: atom_id res chain seq x y z
N MET A 1 -2.37 1.93 -40.94
CA MET A 1 -2.05 1.31 -39.64
C MET A 1 -0.53 1.34 -39.55
N GLU A 2 0.06 2.41 -39.00
CA GLU A 2 0.13 2.73 -37.55
C GLU A 2 0.82 1.58 -36.79
N GLU A 3 1.85 1.74 -35.94
CA GLU A 3 2.68 2.87 -35.50
C GLU A 3 3.96 2.27 -34.84
N ARG A 4 5.11 2.89 -35.14
CA ARG A 4 6.23 3.30 -34.25
C ARG A 4 6.82 2.34 -33.20
N ILE A 5 7.99 1.77 -33.54
CA ILE A 5 9.20 1.75 -32.70
C ILE A 5 10.37 2.03 -33.65
N ILE A 6 11.07 3.15 -33.49
CA ILE A 6 12.44 3.30 -34.02
C ILE A 6 13.23 4.06 -32.95
N GLU A 7 14.11 3.30 -32.30
CA GLU A 7 15.28 3.73 -31.54
C GLU A 7 16.11 4.68 -32.42
N ASP A 8 16.36 5.91 -31.97
CA ASP A 8 17.27 6.79 -32.71
C ASP A 8 18.68 6.66 -32.15
N GLU A 9 19.49 6.05 -33.00
CA GLU A 9 20.85 5.55 -32.81
C GLU A 9 21.85 6.67 -32.51
N GLY A 10 22.91 6.28 -31.79
CA GLY A 10 24.07 7.11 -31.48
C GLY A 10 24.61 7.84 -32.71
N ARG A 11 24.57 9.17 -32.66
CA ARG A 11 25.18 10.02 -33.69
C ARG A 11 26.69 10.02 -33.54
N THR A 12 27.37 9.16 -34.29
CA THR A 12 28.83 9.21 -34.42
C THR A 12 29.23 10.23 -35.49
N ILE A 13 29.88 11.33 -35.09
CA ILE A 13 30.48 12.30 -36.02
C ILE A 13 31.89 11.80 -36.37
N LYS A 14 32.14 11.48 -37.64
CA LYS A 14 33.47 11.11 -38.13
C LYS A 14 34.28 12.38 -38.43
N VAL A 15 35.24 12.71 -37.58
CA VAL A 15 36.23 13.76 -37.85
C VAL A 15 37.53 13.10 -38.32
N LYS A 16 37.93 13.34 -39.59
CA LYS A 16 39.27 12.99 -40.05
C LYS A 16 40.24 14.12 -39.70
N ARG A 17 41.31 13.79 -38.98
CA ARG A 17 42.48 14.67 -38.81
C ARG A 17 43.60 14.22 -39.74
N ASN A 18 44.30 15.19 -40.35
CA ASN A 18 45.59 14.95 -40.97
C ASN A 18 46.72 15.12 -39.94
N ALA A 19 47.88 14.51 -40.20
CA ALA A 19 48.99 14.26 -39.29
C ALA A 19 49.71 15.49 -38.68
N LEU A 20 49.18 16.71 -38.82
CA LEU A 20 49.73 17.95 -38.24
C LEU A 20 48.72 18.77 -37.42
N GLY A 21 47.56 18.19 -37.05
CA GLY A 21 46.75 18.69 -35.93
C GLY A 21 45.84 19.90 -36.18
N GLY A 22 45.33 20.10 -37.41
CA GLY A 22 44.24 21.05 -37.72
C GLY A 22 42.90 20.33 -38.02
N ILE A 23 41.77 20.97 -37.69
CA ILE A 23 40.40 20.51 -38.01
C ILE A 23 39.89 21.38 -39.17
N GLU A 24 39.53 20.76 -40.30
CA GLU A 24 38.74 21.42 -41.37
C GLU A 24 37.26 21.07 -41.22
N ASP A 25 36.40 22.04 -41.58
CA ASP A 25 34.95 22.13 -41.35
C ASP A 25 34.15 20.82 -41.57
N ALA A 26 33.22 20.56 -40.66
CA ALA A 26 32.20 19.52 -40.80
C ALA A 26 31.07 20.03 -41.71
N THR A 27 30.96 19.49 -42.92
CA THR A 27 29.77 19.65 -43.77
C THR A 27 28.77 18.52 -43.50
N ASP A 28 27.52 18.92 -43.27
CA ASP A 28 26.37 18.05 -43.05
C ASP A 28 25.88 17.47 -44.40
N GLY A 29 25.85 16.15 -44.53
CA GLY A 29 25.72 15.44 -45.80
C GLY A 29 24.40 14.69 -45.96
N THR A 30 23.31 15.40 -46.25
CA THR A 30 22.06 14.82 -46.78
C THR A 30 22.16 14.56 -48.28
N ALA A 31 22.25 13.30 -48.73
CA ALA A 31 21.56 12.76 -49.92
C ALA A 31 21.86 11.25 -50.16
N PRO A 32 20.92 10.46 -50.74
CA PRO A 32 21.02 9.00 -50.82
C PRO A 32 21.38 8.45 -52.22
N TYR A 33 21.76 7.15 -52.23
CA TYR A 33 21.80 6.14 -53.32
C TYR A 33 23.17 5.60 -53.79
N ALA A 34 23.27 4.27 -53.61
CA ALA A 34 23.68 3.22 -54.56
C ALA A 34 25.13 2.65 -54.55
N ASP A 35 25.12 1.31 -54.38
CA ASP A 35 25.99 0.25 -54.91
C ASP A 35 27.41 -0.05 -54.33
N VAL A 36 27.43 -1.21 -53.66
CA VAL A 36 28.48 -2.23 -53.33
C VAL A 36 29.63 -2.36 -54.39
N PRO A 37 30.85 -2.92 -54.12
CA PRO A 37 31.15 -3.97 -53.12
C PRO A 37 32.56 -3.99 -52.43
N GLU A 38 32.66 -4.98 -51.52
CA GLU A 38 33.78 -5.56 -50.75
C GLU A 38 35.19 -5.52 -51.38
N GLU A 39 36.24 -5.29 -50.56
CA GLU A 39 37.15 -6.33 -50.07
C GLU A 39 38.31 -5.78 -49.21
N ARG A 40 38.71 -6.57 -48.20
CA ARG A 40 39.99 -6.62 -47.46
C ARG A 40 40.38 -5.43 -46.58
N ALA A 41 40.25 -5.57 -45.27
CA ALA A 41 41.20 -6.24 -44.37
C ALA A 41 42.52 -5.46 -44.27
N ASP A 42 42.69 -4.75 -43.15
CA ASP A 42 43.93 -4.81 -42.37
C ASP A 42 43.64 -4.35 -40.94
N ALA A 43 44.11 -5.18 -40.00
CA ALA A 43 43.96 -5.03 -38.57
C ALA A 43 44.65 -3.77 -38.07
N ALA A 44 43.90 -2.92 -37.37
CA ALA A 44 44.45 -1.93 -36.46
C ALA A 44 43.56 -1.97 -35.21
N ASP A 45 44.19 -2.17 -34.05
CA ASP A 45 43.56 -2.36 -32.75
C ASP A 45 42.44 -1.35 -32.49
N ASP A 46 41.20 -1.83 -32.48
CA ASP A 46 40.04 -1.11 -31.96
C ASP A 46 40.19 -0.99 -30.45
N VAL A 47 40.80 0.12 -29.99
CA VAL A 47 40.74 0.49 -28.58
C VAL A 47 39.37 1.10 -28.32
N GLU A 48 38.41 0.25 -27.95
CA GLU A 48 37.15 0.67 -27.33
C GLU A 48 37.46 1.41 -26.02
N ILE A 49 37.47 2.74 -26.08
CA ILE A 49 37.43 3.57 -24.87
C ILE A 49 35.96 3.61 -24.46
N ASN A 50 35.57 2.68 -23.59
CA ASN A 50 34.28 2.71 -22.92
C ASN A 50 34.30 3.91 -21.95
N VAL A 51 33.76 5.06 -22.39
CA VAL A 51 33.54 6.20 -21.52
C VAL A 51 32.25 5.90 -20.76
N ASP A 52 32.37 5.26 -19.60
CA ASP A 52 31.28 5.22 -18.61
C ASP A 52 31.00 6.66 -18.22
N PHE A 53 29.88 7.19 -18.73
CA PHE A 53 29.28 8.38 -18.13
C PHE A 53 28.70 7.91 -16.80
N PRO A 54 29.23 8.37 -15.64
CA PRO A 54 28.56 8.08 -14.38
C PRO A 54 27.13 8.59 -14.50
N GLU A 55 26.16 7.78 -14.09
CA GLU A 55 24.75 8.17 -13.98
C GLU A 55 24.63 9.29 -12.93
N GLU A 56 25.06 10.51 -13.27
CA GLU A 56 24.72 11.72 -12.53
C GLU A 56 23.24 11.97 -12.76
N GLU A 57 22.48 11.85 -11.67
CA GLU A 57 21.07 12.21 -11.56
C GLU A 57 20.78 13.50 -12.35
N TYR A 58 19.98 13.37 -13.41
CA TYR A 58 19.69 14.45 -14.37
C TYR A 58 18.96 15.59 -13.65
N ASP A 59 19.68 16.67 -13.35
CA ASP A 59 19.10 17.81 -12.63
C ASP A 59 18.59 18.89 -13.58
N GLU A 60 17.27 18.93 -13.74
CA GLU A 60 16.55 19.90 -14.56
C GLU A 60 16.82 21.37 -14.15
N SER A 61 17.26 21.62 -12.90
CA SER A 61 17.59 22.96 -12.41
C SER A 61 18.98 23.45 -12.85
N LEU A 62 19.83 22.57 -13.38
CA LEU A 62 21.14 22.92 -13.94
C LEU A 62 21.09 23.24 -15.44
N VAL A 63 19.92 23.09 -16.08
CA VAL A 63 19.74 23.35 -17.51
C VAL A 63 19.61 24.86 -17.76
N GLY A 64 20.48 25.42 -18.62
CA GLY A 64 20.42 26.82 -19.06
C GLY A 64 21.24 27.82 -18.23
N LEU A 65 22.00 27.36 -17.23
CA LEU A 65 22.94 28.19 -16.47
C LEU A 65 24.25 28.39 -17.26
N THR A 66 24.86 29.56 -17.13
CA THR A 66 26.21 29.78 -17.68
C THR A 66 27.24 28.94 -16.91
N PRO A 67 28.40 28.59 -17.50
CA PRO A 67 29.44 27.79 -16.81
C PRO A 67 29.83 28.34 -15.43
N SER A 68 29.87 29.68 -15.27
CA SER A 68 30.17 30.34 -13.99
C SER A 68 29.01 30.32 -12.99
N GLN A 69 27.77 30.15 -13.45
CA GLN A 69 26.60 29.94 -12.59
C GLN A 69 26.46 28.48 -12.16
N LEU A 70 26.83 27.53 -13.03
CA LEU A 70 26.91 26.10 -12.70
C LEU A 70 27.94 25.82 -11.61
N GLU A 71 29.14 26.39 -11.71
CA GLU A 71 30.17 26.26 -10.67
C GLU A 71 29.73 26.84 -9.33
N ARG A 72 29.04 27.98 -9.33
CA ARG A 72 28.50 28.57 -8.10
C ARG A 72 27.39 27.72 -7.49
N ALA A 73 26.45 27.23 -8.30
CA ALA A 73 25.37 26.36 -7.84
C ALA A 73 25.92 25.03 -7.27
N ARG A 74 26.93 24.45 -7.92
CA ARG A 74 27.63 23.26 -7.40
C ARG A 74 28.36 23.56 -6.08
N ALA A 75 29.07 24.69 -5.99
CA ALA A 75 29.76 25.09 -4.76
C ALA A 75 28.81 25.40 -3.61
N GLU A 76 27.65 26.01 -3.89
CA GLU A 76 26.61 26.28 -2.89
C GLU A 76 25.96 24.98 -2.38
N ARG A 77 25.68 24.03 -3.28
CA ARG A 77 25.18 22.71 -2.89
C ARG A 77 26.19 21.91 -2.09
N GLU A 78 27.45 21.94 -2.49
CA GLU A 78 28.53 21.28 -1.77
C GLU A 78 28.66 21.84 -0.36
N ARG A 79 28.56 23.18 -0.19
CA ARG A 79 28.52 23.80 1.13
C ARG A 79 27.29 23.39 1.93
N ALA A 80 26.11 23.37 1.32
CA ALA A 80 24.88 22.94 1.99
C ALA A 80 24.95 21.47 2.43
N ARG A 81 25.54 20.59 1.61
CA ARG A 81 25.81 19.18 1.97
C ARG A 81 26.76 19.08 3.15
N GLN A 82 27.89 19.80 3.12
CA GLN A 82 28.85 19.81 4.22
C GLN A 82 28.27 20.41 5.51
N GLU A 83 27.41 21.41 5.42
CA GLU A 83 26.69 21.95 6.58
C GLU A 83 25.70 20.94 7.14
N ALA A 84 24.92 20.27 6.29
CA ALA A 84 24.00 19.21 6.69
C ALA A 84 24.72 18.03 7.36
N GLU A 85 25.84 17.56 6.79
CA GLU A 85 26.68 16.51 7.38
C GLU A 85 27.21 16.91 8.76
N ARG A 86 27.69 18.15 8.91
CA ARG A 86 28.18 18.64 10.21
C ARG A 86 27.08 18.71 11.26
N GLU A 87 25.89 19.17 10.89
CA GLU A 87 24.75 19.20 11.82
C GLU A 87 24.28 17.78 12.18
N ARG A 88 24.23 16.86 11.20
CA ARG A 88 23.98 15.44 11.44
C ARG A 88 24.97 14.84 12.43
N ASP A 89 26.27 15.07 12.24
CA ASP A 89 27.31 14.50 13.09
C ASP A 89 27.24 15.06 14.53
N LYS A 90 26.93 16.35 14.67
CA LYS A 90 26.69 16.97 15.99
C LYS A 90 25.50 16.31 16.69
N LEU A 91 24.36 16.18 16.00
CA LEU A 91 23.16 15.57 16.54
C LEU A 91 23.38 14.09 16.90
N THR A 92 24.11 13.36 16.06
CA THR A 92 24.47 11.96 16.33
C THR A 92 25.34 11.86 17.60
N ALA A 93 26.34 12.72 17.76
CA ALA A 93 27.18 12.76 18.95
C ALA A 93 26.41 13.19 20.22
N GLU A 94 25.41 14.08 20.10
CA GLU A 94 24.52 14.43 21.20
C GLU A 94 23.58 13.27 21.57
N GLY A 95 23.06 12.55 20.57
CA GLY A 95 22.28 11.32 20.77
C GLY A 95 23.07 10.23 21.48
N GLU A 96 24.34 10.01 21.10
CA GLU A 96 25.23 9.06 21.79
C GLU A 96 25.49 9.43 23.25
N LYS A 97 25.66 10.73 23.54
CA LYS A 97 25.77 11.21 24.93
C LYS A 97 24.49 10.97 25.73
N ALA A 98 23.33 11.18 25.11
CA ALA A 98 22.03 10.90 25.74
C ALA A 98 21.84 9.40 26.00
N LEU A 99 22.23 8.52 25.06
CA LEU A 99 22.27 7.07 25.28
C LEU A 99 23.19 6.68 26.44
N ALA A 100 24.38 7.26 26.51
CA ALA A 100 25.31 7.01 27.62
C ALA A 100 24.74 7.47 28.98
N ALA A 101 23.93 8.54 28.98
CA ALA A 101 23.20 9.02 30.15
C ALA A 101 21.92 8.22 30.46
N ARG A 102 21.55 7.24 29.61
CA ARG A 102 20.28 6.48 29.65
C ARG A 102 19.03 7.35 29.52
N ASP A 103 19.16 8.51 28.87
CA ASP A 103 18.04 9.35 28.49
C ASP A 103 17.59 8.96 27.07
N TYR A 104 16.78 7.90 27.00
CA TYR A 104 16.35 7.30 25.74
C TYR A 104 15.42 8.22 24.93
N ASP A 105 14.57 8.98 25.61
CA ASP A 105 13.65 9.93 24.97
C ASP A 105 14.43 11.07 24.28
N ALA A 106 15.45 11.62 24.96
CA ALA A 106 16.31 12.62 24.36
C ALA A 106 17.15 12.03 23.21
N ALA A 107 17.68 10.82 23.39
CA ALA A 107 18.45 10.13 22.36
C ALA A 107 17.63 9.92 21.07
N GLU A 108 16.40 9.41 21.17
CA GLU A 108 15.54 9.20 20.01
C GLU A 108 15.29 10.51 19.26
N ARG A 109 15.06 11.62 19.97
CA ARG A 109 14.86 12.94 19.35
C ARG A 109 16.08 13.43 18.58
N PHE A 110 17.27 13.25 19.14
CA PHE A 110 18.50 13.67 18.47
C PHE A 110 18.79 12.83 17.23
N PHE A 111 18.66 11.50 17.32
CA PHE A 111 18.85 10.63 16.16
C PHE A 111 17.77 10.81 15.09
N SER A 112 16.51 11.00 15.49
CA SER A 112 15.42 11.28 14.54
C SER A 112 15.64 12.60 13.79
N GLN A 113 16.21 13.62 14.45
CA GLN A 113 16.61 14.86 13.79
C GLN A 113 17.81 14.67 12.87
N ALA A 114 18.78 13.84 13.25
CA ALA A 114 19.91 13.49 12.37
C ALA A 114 19.43 12.81 11.07
N LEU A 115 18.42 11.93 11.15
CA LEU A 115 17.80 11.28 9.98
C LEU A 115 17.05 12.23 9.05
N MET A 116 16.70 13.44 9.49
CA MET A 116 16.11 14.47 8.61
C MET A 116 17.15 15.08 7.65
N TYR A 117 18.43 15.05 8.02
CA TYR A 117 19.53 15.51 7.17
C TYR A 117 20.06 14.40 6.26
N ASP A 118 20.07 13.16 6.76
CA ASP A 118 20.55 11.98 6.06
C ASP A 118 19.72 10.76 6.50
N GLY A 119 18.70 10.41 5.69
CA GLY A 119 17.76 9.34 6.01
C GLY A 119 18.40 7.95 6.02
N GLU A 120 19.53 7.77 5.33
CA GLU A 120 20.25 6.50 5.21
C GLU A 120 21.41 6.36 6.22
N SER A 121 21.57 7.35 7.10
CA SER A 121 22.64 7.35 8.09
C SER A 121 22.54 6.16 9.04
N VAL A 122 23.37 5.14 8.80
CA VAL A 122 23.44 3.90 9.60
C VAL A 122 23.64 4.16 11.10
N PRO A 123 24.54 5.06 11.55
CA PRO A 123 24.72 5.36 12.97
C PRO A 123 23.46 5.94 13.62
N ALA A 124 22.79 6.87 12.93
CA ALA A 124 21.57 7.48 13.43
C ALA A 124 20.43 6.46 13.50
N GLN A 125 20.26 5.62 12.48
CA GLN A 125 19.25 4.56 12.51
C GLN A 125 19.49 3.54 13.64
N LYS A 126 20.74 3.11 13.86
CA LYS A 126 21.11 2.24 15.00
C LYS A 126 20.79 2.90 16.33
N GLY A 127 21.08 4.19 16.48
CA GLY A 127 20.75 4.98 17.66
C GLY A 127 19.24 5.12 17.92
N VAL A 128 18.44 5.28 16.86
CA VAL A 128 16.97 5.26 16.97
C VAL A 128 16.47 3.92 17.51
N TRP A 129 16.98 2.79 16.99
CA TRP A 129 16.56 1.47 17.46
C TRP A 129 17.00 1.19 18.89
N GLU A 130 18.21 1.60 19.26
CA GLU A 130 18.71 1.46 20.62
C GLU A 130 17.92 2.33 21.62
N SER A 131 17.54 3.55 21.23
CA SER A 131 16.70 4.41 22.07
C SER A 131 15.28 3.87 22.24
N ARG A 132 14.61 3.47 21.14
CA ARG A 132 13.25 2.91 21.19
C ARG A 132 13.14 1.66 22.06
N THR A 133 14.13 0.79 21.96
CA THR A 133 14.17 -0.48 22.72
C THR A 133 14.78 -0.32 24.11
N GLN A 134 15.10 0.92 24.53
CA GLN A 134 15.75 1.25 25.79
C GLN A 134 17.06 0.46 26.02
N GLY A 135 17.84 0.27 24.96
CA GLY A 135 19.03 -0.58 24.95
C GLY A 135 18.71 -2.07 24.82
N PHE A 136 17.70 -2.42 24.03
CA PHE A 136 17.24 -3.79 23.78
C PHE A 136 16.71 -4.52 25.03
N THR A 137 16.18 -3.76 26.00
CA THR A 137 15.47 -4.32 27.16
C THR A 137 13.98 -4.40 26.96
N ASP A 138 13.42 -3.56 26.08
CA ASP A 138 12.01 -3.55 25.73
C ASP A 138 11.81 -4.02 24.28
N ASP A 139 10.99 -5.05 24.11
CA ASP A 139 10.65 -5.63 22.81
C ASP A 139 9.32 -5.08 22.26
N ALA A 140 8.56 -4.29 23.05
CA ALA A 140 7.31 -3.67 22.63
C ALA A 140 7.39 -2.86 21.31
N PRO A 141 8.48 -2.12 21.02
CA PRO A 141 8.60 -1.34 19.77
C PRO A 141 8.52 -2.18 18.50
N PHE A 142 8.81 -3.49 18.55
CA PHE A 142 8.76 -4.38 17.38
C PHE A 142 7.34 -4.82 17.02
N PHE A 143 6.38 -4.69 17.95
CA PHE A 143 4.97 -5.03 17.72
C PHE A 143 4.14 -3.86 17.16
N ILE A 144 4.80 -2.71 16.92
CA ILE A 144 4.20 -1.54 16.30
C ILE A 144 4.42 -1.64 14.78
N PRO A 145 3.37 -1.69 13.93
CA PRO A 145 3.52 -1.89 12.49
C PRO A 145 4.43 -0.87 11.82
N GLU A 146 4.29 0.41 12.17
CA GLU A 146 5.09 1.48 11.59
C GLU A 146 6.58 1.33 11.89
N ASN A 147 6.93 0.70 13.02
CA ASN A 147 8.31 0.40 13.37
C ASN A 147 8.80 -0.87 12.69
N ALA A 148 7.96 -1.91 12.65
CA ALA A 148 8.28 -3.14 11.93
C ALA A 148 8.63 -2.83 10.46
N GLU A 149 7.79 -2.05 9.78
CA GLU A 149 8.01 -1.59 8.39
C GLU A 149 9.34 -0.86 8.24
N LYS A 150 9.61 0.13 9.11
CA LYS A 150 10.88 0.86 9.10
C LYS A 150 12.10 -0.03 9.33
N LEU A 151 11.98 -1.11 10.10
CA LEU A 151 13.08 -2.05 10.31
C LEU A 151 13.28 -2.93 9.07
N ALA A 152 12.21 -3.38 8.43
CA ALA A 152 12.29 -4.18 7.20
C ALA A 152 12.89 -3.38 6.04
N GLU A 153 12.57 -2.09 5.94
CA GLU A 153 13.13 -1.16 4.93
C GLU A 153 14.55 -0.67 5.28
N ALA A 154 15.00 -0.83 6.52
CA ALA A 154 16.33 -0.37 6.93
C ALA A 154 17.46 -1.13 6.20
N PRO A 155 18.64 -0.50 6.01
CA PRO A 155 19.81 -1.15 5.45
C PRO A 155 20.18 -2.43 6.20
N GLU A 156 20.74 -3.41 5.49
CA GLU A 156 21.09 -4.73 6.04
C GLU A 156 22.03 -4.63 7.26
N GLU A 157 22.90 -3.63 7.30
CA GLU A 157 23.78 -3.34 8.45
C GLU A 157 23.03 -2.94 9.73
N VAL A 158 21.90 -2.26 9.59
CA VAL A 158 21.05 -1.85 10.72
C VAL A 158 20.21 -3.03 11.16
N ARG A 159 19.61 -3.75 10.20
CA ARG A 159 18.83 -4.96 10.46
C ARG A 159 19.63 -6.02 11.19
N SER A 160 20.81 -6.35 10.70
CA SER A 160 21.72 -7.32 11.34
C SER A 160 22.17 -6.88 12.74
N TYR A 161 22.40 -5.58 12.97
CA TYR A 161 22.73 -5.05 14.29
C TYR A 161 21.60 -5.22 15.31
N VAL A 162 20.36 -4.97 14.88
CA VAL A 162 19.17 -5.11 15.72
C VAL A 162 18.89 -6.60 15.96
N LEU A 163 18.73 -7.38 14.90
CA LEU A 163 18.40 -8.81 14.97
C LEU A 163 19.46 -9.59 15.74
N GLY A 164 20.75 -9.31 15.56
CA GLY A 164 21.83 -9.95 16.31
C GLY A 164 21.73 -9.83 17.84
N ARG A 165 20.87 -8.94 18.37
CA ARG A 165 20.61 -8.81 19.82
C ARG A 165 19.27 -9.34 20.30
N VAL A 166 18.27 -9.41 19.42
CA VAL A 166 16.87 -9.68 19.80
C VAL A 166 16.23 -10.86 19.06
N GLU A 167 16.86 -11.40 18.03
CA GLU A 167 16.30 -12.44 17.15
C GLU A 167 15.77 -13.64 17.93
N ASP A 168 16.53 -14.20 18.87
CA ASP A 168 16.09 -15.35 19.67
C ASP A 168 14.85 -15.04 20.50
N ARG A 169 14.75 -13.82 21.06
CA ARG A 169 13.58 -13.41 21.85
C ARG A 169 12.37 -13.18 20.96
N LEU A 170 12.55 -12.55 19.80
CA LEU A 170 11.48 -12.32 18.83
C LEU A 170 10.97 -13.63 18.23
N ARG A 171 11.86 -14.60 17.96
CA ARG A 171 11.46 -15.95 17.54
C ARG A 171 10.68 -16.68 18.63
N GLY A 172 11.13 -16.62 19.89
CA GLY A 172 10.39 -17.20 21.01
C GLY A 172 9.01 -16.54 21.19
N ALA A 173 8.92 -15.22 21.04
CA ALA A 173 7.65 -14.50 21.07
C ALA A 173 6.73 -14.93 19.92
N ARG A 174 7.27 -15.08 18.71
CA ARG A 174 6.54 -15.56 17.53
C ARG A 174 5.97 -16.96 17.75
N GLU A 175 6.76 -17.88 18.29
CA GLU A 175 6.31 -19.23 18.61
C GLU A 175 5.18 -19.20 19.64
N GLY A 176 5.31 -18.41 20.70
CA GLY A 176 4.23 -18.22 21.69
C GLY A 176 2.94 -17.66 21.09
N VAL A 177 3.05 -16.66 20.22
CA VAL A 177 1.90 -16.11 19.48
C VAL A 177 1.25 -17.19 18.61
N LEU A 178 2.03 -17.97 17.87
CA LEU A 178 1.52 -19.06 17.02
C LEU A 178 0.82 -20.16 17.83
N GLU A 179 1.35 -20.51 19.00
CA GLU A 179 0.72 -21.49 19.91
C GLU A 179 -0.64 -21.03 20.42
N GLU A 180 -0.80 -19.73 20.74
CA GLU A 180 -2.09 -19.16 21.14
C GLU A 180 -3.06 -19.00 19.95
N LEU A 181 -2.52 -18.64 18.78
CA LEU A 181 -3.30 -18.29 17.60
C LEU A 181 -3.98 -19.52 16.98
N ARG A 182 -3.28 -20.66 16.89
CA ARG A 182 -3.83 -21.91 16.33
C ARG A 182 -5.17 -22.36 16.94
N PRO A 183 -5.28 -22.57 18.27
CA PRO A 183 -6.55 -22.99 18.88
C PRO A 183 -7.60 -21.87 18.82
N LEU A 184 -7.19 -20.61 18.92
CA LEU A 184 -8.10 -19.48 18.89
C LEU A 184 -8.73 -19.28 17.51
N ARG A 185 -7.94 -19.41 16.43
CA ARG A 185 -8.43 -19.33 15.05
C ARG A 185 -9.45 -20.42 14.76
N ALA A 186 -9.20 -21.65 15.19
CA ALA A 186 -10.16 -22.75 15.07
C ALA A 186 -11.44 -22.48 15.88
N ALA A 187 -11.32 -22.06 17.14
CA ALA A 187 -12.47 -21.77 17.99
C ALA A 187 -13.35 -20.61 17.45
N VAL A 188 -12.74 -19.53 16.95
CA VAL A 188 -13.46 -18.40 16.34
C VAL A 188 -14.17 -18.84 15.06
N ARG A 189 -13.51 -19.65 14.22
CA ARG A 189 -14.10 -20.20 13.00
C ARG A 189 -15.31 -21.08 13.33
N ASP A 190 -15.17 -22.01 14.27
CA ASP A 190 -16.25 -22.91 14.68
C ASP A 190 -17.44 -22.14 15.26
N ALA A 191 -17.17 -21.15 16.11
CA ALA A 191 -18.22 -20.28 16.68
C ALA A 191 -18.96 -19.47 15.59
N ARG A 192 -18.24 -19.02 14.56
CA ARG A 192 -18.80 -18.29 13.42
C ARG A 192 -19.65 -19.20 12.54
N GLU A 193 -19.16 -20.39 12.23
CA GLU A 193 -19.89 -21.39 11.44
C GLU A 193 -21.17 -21.84 12.17
N ALA A 194 -21.11 -22.07 13.48
CA ALA A 194 -22.28 -22.42 14.29
C ALA A 194 -23.38 -21.34 14.25
N ARG A 195 -23.00 -20.05 14.24
CA ARG A 195 -23.96 -18.94 14.16
C ARG A 195 -24.51 -18.71 12.76
N ARG A 196 -23.77 -19.08 11.72
CA ARG A 196 -24.10 -18.79 10.32
C ARG A 196 -25.44 -19.37 9.91
N GLY A 197 -25.74 -20.60 10.32
CA GLY A 197 -27.03 -21.26 10.03
C GLY A 197 -28.21 -20.47 10.60
N ALA A 198 -28.19 -20.17 11.91
CA ALA A 198 -29.26 -19.44 12.57
C ALA A 198 -29.45 -18.01 12.01
N LEU A 199 -28.35 -17.32 11.67
CA LEU A 199 -28.40 -15.99 11.06
C LEU A 199 -28.97 -16.04 9.64
N TRP A 200 -28.61 -17.06 8.86
CA TRP A 200 -29.12 -17.25 7.52
C TRP A 200 -30.62 -17.56 7.53
N ASP A 201 -31.08 -18.42 8.44
CA ASP A 201 -32.50 -18.71 8.62
C ASP A 201 -33.29 -17.46 8.99
N ASN A 202 -32.77 -16.66 9.93
CA ASN A 202 -33.39 -15.40 10.34
C ASN A 202 -33.45 -14.39 9.18
N LYS A 203 -32.37 -14.25 8.40
CA LYS A 203 -32.33 -13.42 7.19
C LYS A 203 -33.36 -13.90 6.16
N HIS A 204 -33.42 -15.21 5.89
CA HIS A 204 -34.35 -15.78 4.93
C HIS A 204 -35.81 -15.57 5.35
N TYR A 205 -36.09 -15.74 6.65
CA TYR A 205 -37.40 -15.49 7.24
C TYR A 205 -37.94 -14.08 6.94
N TYR A 206 -37.10 -13.05 7.13
CA TYR A 206 -37.48 -11.66 6.87
C TYR A 206 -37.49 -11.32 5.38
N LEU A 207 -36.57 -11.89 4.59
CA LEU A 207 -36.49 -11.67 3.15
C LEU A 207 -37.75 -12.16 2.45
N VAL A 208 -38.16 -13.41 2.70
CA VAL A 208 -39.37 -14.00 2.10
C VAL A 208 -40.60 -13.17 2.44
N ARG A 209 -40.77 -12.75 3.70
CA ARG A 209 -41.92 -11.93 4.12
C ARG A 209 -41.90 -10.55 3.47
N THR A 210 -40.74 -9.90 3.43
CA THR A 210 -40.59 -8.60 2.75
C THR A 210 -40.95 -8.72 1.27
N ALA A 211 -40.53 -9.80 0.59
CA ALA A 211 -40.88 -10.06 -0.80
C ALA A 211 -42.38 -10.33 -0.99
N VAL A 212 -43.02 -11.13 -0.13
CA VAL A 212 -44.46 -11.42 -0.20
C VAL A 212 -45.30 -10.17 0.02
N PHE A 213 -45.05 -9.40 1.08
CA PHE A 213 -45.81 -8.18 1.36
C PHE A 213 -45.48 -7.06 0.37
N GLY A 214 -44.24 -6.98 -0.12
CA GLY A 214 -43.84 -6.05 -1.18
C GLY A 214 -44.54 -6.37 -2.51
N GLY A 215 -44.58 -7.64 -2.89
CA GLY A 215 -45.30 -8.11 -4.08
C GLY A 215 -46.80 -7.86 -3.97
N ALA A 216 -47.41 -8.17 -2.82
CA ALA A 216 -48.82 -7.88 -2.57
C ALA A 216 -49.11 -6.37 -2.65
N PHE A 217 -48.29 -5.53 -2.04
CA PHE A 217 -48.43 -4.07 -2.09
C PHE A 217 -48.41 -3.56 -3.53
N VAL A 218 -47.41 -3.95 -4.32
CA VAL A 218 -47.29 -3.56 -5.73
C VAL A 218 -48.48 -4.06 -6.55
N LEU A 219 -48.90 -5.32 -6.35
CA LEU A 219 -50.05 -5.89 -7.04
C LEU A 219 -51.34 -5.09 -6.78
N PHE A 220 -51.63 -4.76 -5.51
CA PHE A 220 -52.83 -4.01 -5.17
C PHE A 220 -52.77 -2.55 -5.62
N LEU A 221 -51.58 -1.94 -5.70
CA LEU A 221 -51.41 -0.62 -6.35
C LEU A 221 -51.71 -0.66 -7.85
N VAL A 222 -51.23 -1.69 -8.55
CA VAL A 222 -51.53 -1.88 -9.98
C VAL A 222 -53.03 -2.08 -10.19
N LEU A 223 -53.66 -2.95 -9.40
CA LEU A 223 -55.12 -3.15 -9.46
C LEU A 223 -55.88 -1.85 -9.18
N MET A 224 -55.47 -1.08 -8.15
CA MET A 224 -56.05 0.23 -7.86
C MET A 224 -55.95 1.18 -9.05
N GLY A 225 -54.80 1.22 -9.75
CA GLY A 225 -54.61 1.99 -10.97
C GLY A 225 -55.54 1.56 -12.11
N ILE A 226 -55.72 0.25 -12.29
CA ILE A 226 -56.68 -0.31 -13.28
C ILE A 226 -58.11 0.13 -12.94
N PHE A 227 -58.56 -0.05 -11.70
CA PHE A 227 -59.90 0.37 -11.27
C PHE A 227 -60.11 1.89 -11.41
N SER A 228 -59.07 2.68 -11.11
CA SER A 228 -59.10 4.14 -11.29
C SER A 228 -59.35 4.53 -12.74
N ALA A 229 -58.76 3.81 -13.72
CA ALA A 229 -58.99 4.08 -15.14
C ALA A 229 -60.45 3.82 -15.58
N PHE A 230 -61.18 2.96 -14.88
CA PHE A 230 -62.59 2.66 -15.15
C PHE A 230 -63.58 3.62 -14.50
N LEU A 231 -63.14 4.50 -13.58
CA LEU A 231 -64.02 5.43 -12.85
C LEU A 231 -64.79 6.38 -13.76
N LEU A 232 -64.15 6.93 -14.79
CA LEU A 232 -64.76 7.91 -15.70
C LEU A 232 -65.56 7.26 -16.84
N ARG A 233 -65.38 5.95 -17.07
CA ARG A 233 -65.93 5.24 -18.23
C ARG A 233 -67.19 4.43 -17.90
N THR A 234 -67.42 4.13 -16.62
CA THR A 234 -68.44 3.17 -16.19
C THR A 234 -69.50 3.83 -15.31
N ARG A 235 -70.79 3.65 -15.61
CA ARG A 235 -71.91 4.26 -14.85
C ARG A 235 -72.22 3.58 -13.50
N GLY A 236 -71.52 2.50 -13.14
CA GLY A 236 -71.74 1.74 -11.91
C GLY A 236 -70.76 2.11 -10.79
N SER A 237 -71.14 1.86 -9.54
CA SER A 237 -70.32 2.12 -8.34
C SER A 237 -69.23 1.07 -8.09
N TRP A 238 -69.22 -0.04 -8.83
CA TRP A 238 -68.26 -1.14 -8.64
C TRP A 238 -66.77 -0.73 -8.79
N PRO A 239 -66.35 0.20 -9.68
CA PRO A 239 -64.95 0.59 -9.78
C PRO A 239 -64.49 1.39 -8.54
N VAL A 240 -65.39 2.18 -7.95
CA VAL A 240 -65.12 2.93 -6.71
C VAL A 240 -64.91 1.96 -5.54
N ILE A 241 -65.78 0.95 -5.41
CA ILE A 241 -65.67 -0.06 -4.36
C ILE A 241 -64.37 -0.88 -4.54
N GLY A 242 -64.07 -1.30 -5.77
CA GLY A 242 -62.84 -2.04 -6.09
C GLY A 242 -61.57 -1.25 -5.76
N MET A 243 -61.55 0.05 -6.10
CA MET A 243 -60.45 0.95 -5.75
C MET A 243 -60.29 1.10 -4.24
N ALA A 244 -61.39 1.30 -3.49
CA ALA A 244 -61.36 1.46 -2.04
C ALA A 244 -60.84 0.19 -1.34
N VAL A 245 -61.30 -1.00 -1.77
CA VAL A 245 -60.84 -2.28 -1.21
C VAL A 245 -59.37 -2.54 -1.54
N CYS A 246 -58.95 -2.36 -2.79
CA CYS A 246 -57.55 -2.53 -3.18
C CYS A 246 -56.63 -1.55 -2.45
N GLY A 247 -57.06 -0.29 -2.28
CA GLY A 247 -56.33 0.72 -1.53
C GLY A 247 -56.18 0.37 -0.05
N ALA A 248 -57.25 -0.13 0.59
CA ALA A 248 -57.21 -0.56 1.99
C ALA A 248 -56.25 -1.75 2.18
N ILE A 249 -56.28 -2.74 1.29
CA ILE A 249 -55.38 -3.90 1.36
C ILE A 249 -53.94 -3.48 1.08
N ALA A 250 -53.70 -2.58 0.12
CA ALA A 250 -52.37 -2.03 -0.14
C ALA A 250 -51.82 -1.30 1.11
N LEU A 251 -52.63 -0.51 1.81
CA LEU A 251 -52.20 0.17 3.03
C LEU A 251 -51.83 -0.82 4.14
N ILE A 252 -52.62 -1.89 4.33
CA ILE A 252 -52.29 -2.96 5.28
C ILE A 252 -50.99 -3.65 4.88
N ALA A 253 -50.82 -4.00 3.61
CA ALA A 253 -49.59 -4.62 3.09
C ALA A 253 -48.37 -3.71 3.28
N LEU A 254 -48.52 -2.39 3.12
CA LEU A 254 -47.47 -1.41 3.35
C LEU A 254 -47.02 -1.38 4.83
N VAL A 255 -47.96 -1.43 5.78
CA VAL A 255 -47.62 -1.47 7.21
C VAL A 255 -46.79 -2.71 7.54
N PHE A 256 -47.21 -3.88 7.06
CA PHE A 256 -46.43 -5.11 7.24
C PHE A 256 -45.07 -5.05 6.53
N LEU A 257 -45.03 -4.51 5.31
CA LEU A 257 -43.79 -4.33 4.57
C LEU A 257 -42.77 -3.50 5.36
N ILE A 258 -43.19 -2.37 5.96
CA ILE A 258 -42.30 -1.53 6.77
C ILE A 258 -41.75 -2.29 7.98
N VAL A 259 -42.60 -3.06 8.68
CA VAL A 259 -42.19 -3.85 9.85
C VAL A 259 -41.16 -4.92 9.46
N PHE A 260 -41.42 -5.68 8.40
CA PHE A 260 -40.50 -6.73 7.93
C PHE A 260 -39.23 -6.16 7.31
N LEU A 261 -39.32 -5.01 6.63
CA LEU A 261 -38.14 -4.33 6.09
C LEU A 261 -37.19 -3.90 7.21
N ARG A 262 -37.71 -3.34 8.31
CA ARG A 262 -36.89 -3.02 9.50
C ARG A 262 -36.21 -4.27 10.07
N GLY A 263 -36.95 -5.38 10.18
CA GLY A 263 -36.40 -6.66 10.62
C GLY A 263 -35.33 -7.21 9.68
N LEU A 264 -35.52 -7.06 8.37
CA LEU A 264 -34.56 -7.47 7.34
C LEU A 264 -33.27 -6.66 7.42
N VAL A 265 -33.35 -5.33 7.57
CA VAL A 265 -32.16 -4.48 7.74
C VAL A 265 -31.36 -4.90 8.98
N PHE A 266 -32.05 -5.19 10.08
CA PHE A 266 -31.40 -5.67 11.29
C PHE A 266 -30.72 -7.03 11.08
N ALA A 267 -31.41 -8.00 10.45
CA ALA A 267 -30.84 -9.31 10.15
C ALA A 267 -29.62 -9.22 9.21
N LEU A 268 -29.66 -8.33 8.21
CA LEU A 268 -28.52 -8.07 7.32
C LEU A 268 -27.33 -7.50 8.08
N ARG A 269 -27.56 -6.58 9.02
CA ARG A 269 -26.50 -6.05 9.89
C ARG A 269 -25.88 -7.15 10.75
N LEU A 270 -26.70 -8.00 11.37
CA LEU A 270 -26.21 -9.15 12.15
C LEU A 270 -25.36 -10.12 11.33
N CYS A 271 -25.75 -10.41 10.09
CA CYS A 271 -24.92 -11.21 9.19
C CYS A 271 -23.58 -10.52 8.91
N ALA A 272 -23.59 -9.23 8.60
CA ALA A 272 -22.39 -8.45 8.32
C ALA A 272 -21.47 -8.32 9.54
N ASP A 273 -22.04 -8.16 10.74
CA ASP A 273 -21.28 -8.07 11.99
C ASP A 273 -20.68 -9.43 12.38
N ASN A 274 -21.36 -10.54 12.11
CA ASN A 274 -20.81 -11.89 12.28
C ASN A 274 -19.70 -12.21 11.26
N GLU A 275 -19.61 -11.46 10.16
CA GLU A 275 -18.52 -11.58 9.21
C GLU A 275 -17.26 -10.82 9.63
N LYS A 276 -17.39 -9.87 10.57
CA LYS A 276 -16.27 -9.14 11.14
C LYS A 276 -15.72 -9.89 12.35
N ASP A 277 -14.43 -10.18 12.31
CA ASP A 277 -13.74 -10.93 13.37
C ASP A 277 -13.74 -10.14 14.70
N GLU A 278 -13.75 -8.81 14.66
CA GLU A 278 -13.72 -7.95 15.86
C GLU A 278 -15.03 -7.89 16.68
N SER A 279 -16.10 -8.54 16.22
CA SER A 279 -17.41 -8.48 16.89
C SER A 279 -17.45 -9.23 18.23
N THR A 280 -16.57 -10.22 18.42
CA THR A 280 -16.45 -11.02 19.65
C THR A 280 -15.16 -10.69 20.40
N GLU A 281 -15.12 -11.04 21.69
CA GLU A 281 -13.89 -10.89 22.49
C GLU A 281 -12.77 -11.77 21.95
N ASP A 282 -13.08 -13.03 21.63
CA ASP A 282 -12.14 -13.98 21.05
C ASP A 282 -11.61 -13.52 19.69
N GLY A 283 -12.47 -12.93 18.85
CA GLY A 283 -12.05 -12.42 17.56
C GLY A 283 -11.28 -11.10 17.62
N ARG A 284 -11.54 -10.23 18.61
CA ARG A 284 -10.65 -9.10 18.90
C ARG A 284 -9.27 -9.56 19.36
N ARG A 285 -9.21 -10.59 20.21
CA ARG A 285 -7.94 -11.17 20.65
C ARG A 285 -7.20 -11.81 19.47
N LEU A 286 -7.92 -12.50 18.59
CA LEU A 286 -7.35 -13.06 17.35
C LEU A 286 -6.74 -11.96 16.48
N ALA A 287 -7.47 -10.85 16.24
CA ALA A 287 -6.97 -9.74 15.44
C ALA A 287 -5.71 -9.08 16.01
N VAL A 288 -5.61 -8.96 17.34
CA VAL A 288 -4.39 -8.45 18.01
C VAL A 288 -3.22 -9.41 17.78
N LEU A 289 -3.41 -10.70 18.02
CA LEU A 289 -2.36 -11.71 17.83
C LEU A 289 -1.92 -11.82 16.35
N GLU A 290 -2.86 -11.72 15.41
CA GLU A 290 -2.55 -11.71 13.97
C GLU A 290 -1.75 -10.47 13.57
N ARG A 291 -2.05 -9.30 14.15
CA ARG A 291 -1.27 -8.07 13.94
C ARG A 291 0.13 -8.20 14.52
N GLU A 292 0.26 -8.74 15.73
CA GLU A 292 1.56 -8.99 16.37
C GLU A 292 2.40 -9.97 15.54
N LEU A 293 1.80 -11.07 15.07
CA LEU A 293 2.46 -12.04 14.20
C LEU A 293 2.95 -11.38 12.91
N ALA A 294 2.11 -10.57 12.26
CA ALA A 294 2.48 -9.87 11.04
C ALA A 294 3.67 -8.91 11.24
N CYS A 295 3.72 -8.22 12.39
CA CYS A 295 4.86 -7.37 12.74
C CYS A 295 6.14 -8.22 12.93
N LEU A 296 6.04 -9.34 13.63
CA LEU A 296 7.18 -10.23 13.87
C LEU A 296 7.70 -10.89 12.58
N ASP A 297 6.81 -11.36 11.71
CA ASP A 297 7.16 -11.92 10.40
C ASP A 297 7.91 -10.88 9.54
N LEU A 298 7.41 -9.64 9.54
CA LEU A 298 8.02 -8.55 8.79
C LEU A 298 9.40 -8.14 9.34
N VAL A 299 9.57 -8.13 10.67
CA VAL A 299 10.87 -7.86 11.33
C VAL A 299 11.88 -8.97 11.07
N LEU A 300 11.47 -10.23 11.22
CA LEU A 300 12.34 -11.39 11.06
C LEU A 300 12.65 -11.67 9.58
N GLY A 301 11.87 -11.14 8.65
CA GLY A 301 11.98 -11.43 7.22
C GLY A 301 11.53 -12.85 6.86
N ASP A 302 10.94 -13.56 7.82
CA ASP A 302 10.25 -14.82 7.58
C ASP A 302 8.91 -14.46 6.95
N LYS A 303 8.71 -14.84 5.68
CA LYS A 303 7.35 -14.93 5.18
C LYS A 303 6.65 -15.95 6.08
N GLY A 304 5.70 -15.48 6.88
CA GLY A 304 4.89 -16.34 7.74
C GLY A 304 4.38 -17.55 6.97
N PRO A 305 4.10 -18.68 7.65
CA PRO A 305 3.57 -19.87 6.98
C PRO A 305 2.35 -19.45 6.16
N ASP A 306 2.41 -19.71 4.85
CA ASP A 306 1.36 -19.39 3.91
C ASP A 306 0.07 -20.05 4.44
N PRO A 307 -1.01 -19.31 4.73
CA PRO A 307 -2.24 -19.88 5.28
C PRO A 307 -2.86 -20.96 4.36
N ASP A 308 -2.38 -21.08 3.12
CA ASP A 308 -2.79 -22.07 2.13
C ASP A 308 -1.90 -23.33 2.06
N GLU A 309 -0.81 -23.43 2.84
CA GLU A 309 0.05 -24.64 2.87
C GLU A 309 -0.46 -25.76 3.82
N GLU A 310 -1.51 -25.50 4.62
CA GLU A 310 -2.18 -26.50 5.46
C GLU A 310 -3.56 -26.96 4.91
N SER A 311 -3.81 -26.82 3.60
CA SER A 311 -5.04 -27.35 2.95
C SER A 311 -4.83 -28.66 2.20
#